data_AF-A0A562K2D9-F1
#
_entry.id   AF-A0A562K2D9-F1
#
_cell.length_a   1.000
_cell.length_b   1.000
_cell.length_c   1.000
_cell.angle_alpha   90.00
_cell.angle_beta   90.00
_cell.angle_gamma   90.00
#
_symmetry.space_group_name_H-M   'P 1'
#
loop_
_entity.id
_entity.type
_entity.pdbx_description
1 polymer ?
#
loop_
_entity_poly.entity_id
_entity_poly.type
_entity_poly.pdbx_seq_one_letter_code
_entity_poly.pdbx_strand_id
1 'polypeptide(L)' 'MHFELLLEAILGQREIIHELECSICGFNETYYRDPVTKQSIGRACKTCNFVQKFEGVKLAEERAS' A
#
# COMPACT_ATOMS: atom_id res chain seq x y z
N MET A 1 3.24 12.72 14.05
CA MET A 1 3.42 11.26 14.27
C MET A 1 2.15 10.44 13.94
N HIS A 2 1.35 10.81 12.94
CA HIS A 2 0.08 10.11 12.63
C HIS A 2 0.16 9.20 11.40
N PHE A 3 1.05 9.53 10.46
CA PHE A 3 1.15 8.82 9.18
C PHE A 3 1.60 7.36 9.32
N GLU A 4 2.60 7.07 10.16
CA GLU A 4 3.09 5.69 10.33
C GLU A 4 2.03 4.78 10.97
N LEU A 5 1.21 5.32 11.88
CA LEU A 5 0.07 4.59 12.47
C LEU A 5 -1.03 4.33 11.44
N LEU A 6 -1.30 5.30 10.57
CA LEU A 6 -2.26 5.15 9.47
C LEU A 6 -1.78 4.09 8.46
N LEU A 7 -0.50 4.11 8.12
CA LEU A 7 0.11 3.10 7.26
C LEU A 7 0.00 1.70 7.88
N GLU A 8 0.29 1.56 9.18
CA GLU A 8 0.19 0.27 9.87
C GLU A 8 -1.25 -0.25 9.90
N ALA A 9 -2.21 0.62 10.23
CA ALA A 9 -3.62 0.25 10.30
C ALA A 9 -4.20 -0.20 8.95
N ILE A 10 -3.71 0.34 7.82
CA ILE A 10 -4.27 0.08 6.49
C ILE A 10 -3.48 -1.02 5.75
N LEU A 11 -2.15 -0.91 5.72
CA LEU A 11 -1.28 -1.76 4.91
C LEU A 11 -0.59 -2.87 5.72
N GLY A 12 -0.40 -2.69 7.03
CA GLY A 12 0.34 -3.63 7.86
C GLY A 12 1.78 -3.81 7.40
N GLN A 13 2.31 -5.03 7.52
CA GLN A 13 3.68 -5.36 7.14
C GLN A 13 3.93 -5.13 5.64
N ARG A 14 5.00 -4.40 5.31
CA ARG A 14 5.21 -3.86 3.97
C ARG A 14 6.68 -3.66 3.61
N GLU A 15 7.01 -3.85 2.33
CA GLU A 15 8.27 -3.46 1.70
C GLU A 15 8.04 -2.30 0.74
N ILE A 16 8.98 -1.35 0.69
CA ILE A 16 8.98 -0.27 -0.31
C ILE A 16 9.39 -0.83 -1.67
N ILE A 17 8.63 -0.50 -2.71
CA ILE A 17 8.94 -0.88 -4.11
C ILE A 17 9.62 0.27 -4.83
N HIS A 18 8.91 1.40 -4.96
CA HIS A 18 9.35 2.58 -5.68
C HIS A 18 8.55 3.81 -5.22
N GLU A 19 9.03 4.98 -5.62
CA GLU A 19 8.37 6.27 -5.39
C GLU A 19 8.02 6.94 -6.72
N LEU A 20 6.86 7.58 -6.77
CA LEU A 20 6.34 8.32 -7.92
C LEU A 20 5.73 9.64 -7.46
N GLU A 21 5.31 10.47 -8.42
CA GLU A 21 4.54 11.68 -8.12
C GLU A 21 3.12 11.32 -7.68
N CYS A 22 2.72 11.82 -6.52
CA CYS A 22 1.42 11.63 -5.93
C CYS A 22 0.35 12.32 -6.78
N SER A 23 -0.58 11.53 -7.32
CA SER A 23 -1.68 12.02 -8.16
C SER A 23 -2.65 12.99 -7.45
N ILE A 24 -2.51 13.20 -6.14
CA ILE A 24 -3.36 14.09 -5.34
C ILE A 24 -2.69 15.44 -5.07
N CYS A 25 -1.38 15.45 -4.78
CA CYS A 25 -0.68 16.65 -4.30
C CYS A 25 0.61 16.99 -5.03
N GLY A 26 1.08 16.17 -5.99
CA GLY A 26 2.29 16.43 -6.77
C GLY A 26 3.62 16.19 -6.03
N PHE A 27 3.60 15.71 -4.79
CA PHE A 27 4.81 15.32 -4.04
C PHE A 27 5.11 13.82 -4.21
N ASN A 28 5.94 13.22 -3.35
CA ASN A 28 6.27 11.80 -3.45
C ASN A 28 5.17 10.91 -2.85
N GLU A 29 4.72 9.91 -3.61
CA GLU A 29 3.99 8.75 -3.12
C GLU A 29 4.85 7.49 -3.23
N THR A 30 4.75 6.63 -2.21
CA THR A 30 5.49 5.38 -2.12
C THR A 30 4.54 4.21 -2.38
N TYR A 31 4.96 3.26 -3.22
CA TYR A 31 4.23 2.02 -3.47
C TYR A 31 4.82 0.89 -2.63
N TYR A 32 3.95 0.06 -2.07
CA TYR A 32 4.28 -1.01 -1.13
C TYR A 32 3.82 -2.38 -1.62
N ARG A 33 4.60 -3.40 -1.27
CA ARG A 33 4.21 -4.82 -1.43
C ARG A 33 4.28 -5.56 -0.11
N ASP A 34 3.55 -6.67 -0.05
CA ASP A 34 3.66 -7.65 1.02
C ASP A 34 5.05 -8.32 0.98
N PRO A 35 5.77 -8.42 2.11
CA PRO A 35 7.11 -9.01 2.15
C PRO A 35 7.14 -10.52 1.85
N VAL A 36 6.03 -11.23 2.05
CA VAL A 36 5.93 -12.69 1.88
C VAL A 36 5.41 -13.03 0.48
N THR A 37 4.23 -12.52 0.10
CA THR A 37 3.58 -12.83 -1.18
C THR A 37 4.15 -12.03 -2.35
N LYS A 38 4.91 -10.96 -2.05
CA LYS A 38 5.45 -9.99 -3.02
C LYS A 38 4.39 -9.28 -3.87
N GLN A 39 3.11 -9.37 -3.50
CA GLN A 39 2.02 -8.68 -4.17
C GLN A 39 1.98 -7.21 -3.76
N SER A 40 1.66 -6.32 -4.70
CA SER A 40 1.40 -4.91 -4.40
C SER A 40 0.18 -4.77 -3.49
N ILE A 41 0.35 -4.13 -2.34
CA ILE A 41 -0.70 -4.02 -1.31
C ILE A 41 -1.26 -2.60 -1.18
N GLY A 42 -0.56 -1.60 -1.69
CA GLY A 42 -1.05 -0.23 -1.64
C GLY A 42 0.00 0.82 -1.97
N ARG A 43 -0.43 2.09 -1.84
CA ARG A 43 0.41 3.28 -1.97
C ARG A 43 0.08 4.30 -0.90
N ALA A 44 1.02 5.18 -0.60
CA ALA A 44 0.78 6.28 0.33
C ALA A 44 1.65 7.51 0.07
N CYS A 45 1.14 8.68 0.42
CA CYS A 45 1.88 9.94 0.37
C CYS A 45 1.93 10.56 1.77
N LYS A 46 3.14 10.74 2.30
CA LYS A 46 3.38 11.32 3.62
C LYS A 46 3.02 12.81 3.69
N THR A 47 3.07 13.52 2.57
CA THR A 47 2.80 14.96 2.51
C THR A 47 1.31 15.26 2.66
N CYS A 48 0.44 14.57 1.92
CA CYS A 48 -1.02 14.79 2.01
C CYS A 48 -1.73 13.79 2.93
N ASN A 49 -1.00 12.87 3.57
CA ASN A 49 -1.51 11.78 4.41
C ASN A 49 -2.49 10.83 3.69
N PHE A 50 -2.43 10.77 2.36
CA PHE A 50 -3.23 9.81 1.60
C PHE A 50 -2.64 8.40 1.74
N VAL A 51 -3.50 7.42 2.00
CA VAL A 51 -3.16 6.00 2.03
C VAL A 51 -4.24 5.22 1.29
N GLN A 52 -3.84 4.37 0.36
CA GLN A 52 -4.75 3.51 -0.40
C GLN A 52 -4.27 2.07 -0.33
N LYS A 53 -5.13 1.19 0.15
CA LYS A 53 -4.96 -0.26 0.02
C LYS A 53 -5.46 -0.69 -1.36
N PHE A 54 -4.70 -1.55 -2.02
CA PHE A 54 -5.18 -2.22 -3.22
C PHE A 54 -6.00 -3.44 -2.82
N GLU A 55 -7.13 -3.67 -3.48
CA GLU A 55 -7.89 -4.89 -3.28
C GLU A 55 -7.04 -6.05 -3.81
N GLY A 56 -6.69 -6.97 -2.90
CA GLY A 56 -6.04 -8.21 -3.30
C GLY A 56 -6.97 -8.97 -4.23
N VAL A 57 -6.44 -9.44 -5.35
CA VAL A 57 -7.12 -10.39 -6.21
C VAL A 57 -7.42 -11.62 -5.34
N LYS A 58 -8.64 -11.73 -4.81
CA LYS A 58 -9.18 -12.97 -4.23
C LYS A 58 -9.30 -14.00 -5.35
N LEU A 59 -8.19 -14.58 -5.80
CA LEU A 59 -8.19 -15.71 -6.74
C LEU A 59 -7.13 -16.71 -6.30
N ALA A 60 -7.37 -17.38 -5.17
CA ALA A 60 -6.64 -18.62 -4.86
C ALA A 60 -7.44 -19.62 -4.01
N GLU A 61 -8.45 -19.20 -3.23
CA GLU A 61 -9.06 -20.11 -2.24
C GLU A 61 -10.54 -20.47 -2.48
N GLU A 62 -11.23 -19.89 -3.47
CA GLU A 62 -12.64 -20.24 -3.78
C GLU A 62 -12.78 -21.24 -4.96
N ARG A 63 -11.70 -21.89 -5.39
CA ARG A 63 -11.74 -22.95 -6.43
C ARG A 63 -11.45 -24.37 -5.90
N ALA A 64 -11.58 -24.57 -4.59
CA ALA A 64 -11.35 -25.86 -3.93
C ALA A 64 -12.51 -26.30 -3.02
N SER A 65 -13.75 -25.89 -3.31
CA SER A 65 -14.96 -26.42 -2.67
C SER A 65 -15.96 -26.90 -3.71
#